data_AF-A0A7G8FJ83-F1
#
_entry.id   AF-A0A7G8FJ83-F1
#
_cell.length_a   1.000
_cell.length_b   1.000
_cell.length_c   1.000
_cell.angle_alpha   90.00
_cell.angle_beta   90.00
_cell.angle_gamma   90.00
#
_symmetry.space_group_name_H-M   'P 1'
#
loop_
_entity.id
_entity.type
_entity.pdbx_description
1 polymer ?
#
loop_
_entity_poly.entity_id
_entity_poly.type
_entity_poly.pdbx_seq_one_letter_code
_entity_poly.pdbx_strand_id
1 'polypeptide(L)'
;MIRLSKQQGIAQRGKETGFTVPELLIGVIAGTLIIGAASTGLRTSQTLISESHGKATLRQNTTNGLRLMRSEIERSMNILVARTEGVQEGEEDTDLTQYNDIINDCKALPQAAGFNPVFGINMVELDDPVIYGIGLSRDGRGYALLRCGSPLNMDGTYFSEEDNKTDTSIANEQIESDIFISRILDDIGTIPCEEDDLPENEQCPERKTLSNILNQTSFAFTGSKSPARVSQEPALRIQTDINTKLVKFIDPYELDDTKSNPYKISASFLENTNGVKSQTKQDLYFSAFARADKRVRFGYNATDSGEGSGYPGGAFFQNITSRNLRFILDGSGSMSACVAWSGEYGNTRRRFYDPERGYFRTTRICSFTRMEALQHEMIDIINNLPDYTKVGLASFSTSGYRNNKVWEDSRNELVELGPSNSETRQSAIRFVNSLSNSDPKYWGGTMPWDTLDTAFSDRLTDTIYFLSDGKPNKDRDGFTWSSNDYDSVADHYAALNASRVSDGDKSIKLNTTSVGLNSEWMQLLSSKTSGEYIRVDDI
;
A
#
# COMPACT_ATOMS: atom_id res chain seq x y z
N MET A 1 -41.70 84.93 -33.28
CA MET A 1 -41.00 86.16 -33.74
C MET A 1 -40.02 85.75 -34.83
N ILE A 2 -40.21 86.27 -36.04
CA ILE A 2 -39.48 85.92 -37.27
C ILE A 2 -38.04 86.43 -37.20
N ARG A 3 -37.05 85.65 -37.63
CA ARG A 3 -35.93 86.17 -38.46
C ARG A 3 -35.28 85.09 -39.33
N LEU A 4 -35.17 85.46 -40.60
CA LEU A 4 -34.69 84.73 -41.76
C LEU A 4 -33.16 84.74 -41.92
N SER A 5 -32.72 83.87 -42.84
CA SER A 5 -31.55 83.98 -43.75
C SER A 5 -30.29 83.20 -43.35
N LYS A 6 -29.47 82.62 -44.24
CA LYS A 6 -29.54 82.14 -45.64
C LYS A 6 -28.17 81.44 -45.90
N GLN A 7 -28.16 80.31 -46.62
CA GLN A 7 -27.14 79.66 -47.50
C GLN A 7 -25.65 80.12 -47.42
N GLN A 8 -24.60 79.29 -47.58
CA GLN A 8 -24.39 78.03 -48.32
C GLN A 8 -22.97 77.46 -48.01
N GLY A 9 -22.76 76.15 -48.11
CA GLY A 9 -21.42 75.53 -48.15
C GLY A 9 -21.44 74.00 -47.95
N ILE A 10 -20.98 73.25 -48.93
CA ILE A 10 -21.28 71.83 -49.19
C ILE A 10 -20.30 70.83 -48.52
N ALA A 11 -20.89 69.72 -48.05
CA ALA A 11 -20.38 68.35 -47.85
C ALA A 11 -19.20 68.05 -46.90
N GLN A 12 -19.48 67.20 -45.91
CA GLN A 12 -18.78 65.91 -45.78
C GLN A 12 -19.67 64.83 -45.17
N ARG A 13 -19.52 63.63 -45.74
CA ARG A 13 -20.31 62.40 -45.59
C ARG A 13 -20.35 61.86 -44.15
N GLY A 14 -21.49 61.27 -43.82
CA GLY A 14 -21.63 60.37 -42.67
C GLY A 14 -20.85 59.07 -42.82
N LYS A 15 -20.50 58.50 -41.66
CA LYS A 15 -20.22 57.08 -41.47
C LYS A 15 -20.99 56.64 -40.22
N GLU A 16 -22.16 56.04 -40.44
CA GLU A 16 -22.74 55.11 -39.48
C GLU A 16 -22.05 53.76 -39.71
N THR A 17 -21.39 53.23 -38.67
CA THR A 17 -20.79 51.89 -38.67
C THR A 17 -21.87 50.86 -38.31
N GLY A 18 -22.57 50.36 -39.31
CA GLY A 18 -23.28 49.08 -39.22
C GLY A 18 -22.33 47.95 -39.56
N PHE A 19 -22.34 46.88 -38.76
CA PHE A 19 -21.54 45.67 -39.00
C PHE A 19 -21.83 45.13 -40.39
N THR A 20 -20.77 44.93 -41.18
CA THR A 20 -20.91 44.37 -42.53
C THR A 20 -21.10 42.86 -42.45
N VAL A 21 -21.83 42.28 -43.42
CA VAL A 21 -22.11 40.82 -43.50
C VAL A 21 -20.86 39.92 -43.29
N PRO A 22 -19.64 40.29 -43.71
CA PRO A 22 -18.43 39.54 -43.37
C PRO A 22 -18.08 39.53 -41.87
N GLU A 23 -18.29 40.62 -41.14
CA GLU A 23 -18.05 40.68 -39.68
C GLU A 23 -19.05 39.82 -38.90
N LEU A 24 -20.32 39.77 -39.35
CA LEU A 24 -21.33 38.88 -38.78
C LEU A 24 -20.97 37.41 -39.06
N LEU A 25 -20.47 37.09 -40.25
CA LEU A 25 -20.06 35.74 -40.63
C LEU A 25 -18.82 35.28 -39.84
N ILE A 26 -17.84 36.17 -39.65
CA ILE A 26 -16.65 35.90 -38.83
C ILE A 26 -17.06 35.72 -37.35
N GLY A 27 -18.03 36.49 -36.84
CA GLY A 27 -18.58 36.33 -35.50
C GLY A 27 -19.32 35.01 -35.25
N VAL A 28 -20.08 34.52 -36.25
CA VAL A 28 -20.79 33.22 -36.16
C VAL A 28 -19.82 32.04 -36.30
N ILE A 29 -18.82 32.14 -37.17
CA ILE A 29 -17.79 31.09 -37.35
C ILE A 29 -16.85 31.04 -36.13
N ALA A 30 -16.42 32.19 -35.61
CA ALA A 30 -15.63 32.25 -34.38
C ALA A 30 -16.45 31.84 -33.14
N GLY A 31 -17.72 32.24 -33.06
CA GLY A 31 -18.62 31.86 -31.97
C GLY A 31 -18.91 30.36 -31.91
N THR A 32 -19.11 29.70 -33.05
CA THR A 32 -19.30 28.24 -33.10
C THR A 32 -18.00 27.47 -32.83
N LEU A 33 -16.84 27.97 -33.25
CA LEU A 33 -15.54 27.41 -32.89
C LEU A 33 -15.20 27.57 -31.41
N ILE A 34 -15.51 28.72 -30.80
CA ILE A 34 -15.28 28.98 -29.37
C ILE A 34 -16.25 28.15 -28.51
N ILE A 35 -17.53 28.01 -28.91
CA ILE A 35 -18.49 27.14 -28.20
C ILE A 35 -18.12 25.65 -28.40
N GLY A 36 -17.59 25.26 -29.57
CA GLY A 36 -17.06 23.93 -29.83
C GLY A 36 -15.82 23.59 -28.99
N ALA A 37 -14.86 24.52 -28.88
CA ALA A 37 -13.64 24.35 -28.08
C ALA A 37 -13.88 24.48 -26.56
N ALA A 38 -14.82 25.34 -26.14
CA ALA A 38 -15.21 25.46 -24.74
C ALA A 38 -16.04 24.25 -24.28
N SER A 39 -16.89 23.68 -25.13
CA SER A 39 -17.65 22.47 -24.79
C SER A 39 -16.78 21.22 -24.73
N THR A 40 -15.75 21.09 -25.59
CA THR A 40 -14.74 20.03 -25.45
C THR A 40 -13.85 20.26 -24.23
N GLY A 41 -13.43 21.50 -23.94
CA GLY A 41 -12.65 21.86 -22.74
C GLY A 41 -13.41 21.67 -21.41
N LEU A 42 -14.72 21.95 -21.40
CA LEU A 42 -15.59 21.72 -20.23
C LEU A 42 -15.90 20.23 -20.07
N ARG A 43 -16.09 19.47 -21.15
CA ARG A 43 -16.23 18.01 -21.09
C ARG A 43 -14.95 17.34 -20.62
N THR A 44 -13.78 17.73 -21.13
CA THR A 44 -12.50 17.17 -20.66
C THR A 44 -12.21 17.54 -19.21
N SER A 45 -12.50 18.78 -18.79
CA SER A 45 -12.38 19.18 -17.38
C SER A 45 -13.36 18.40 -16.49
N GLN A 46 -14.60 18.20 -16.93
CA GLN A 46 -15.59 17.43 -16.20
C GLN A 46 -15.21 15.94 -16.11
N THR A 47 -14.67 15.36 -17.18
CA THR A 47 -14.12 13.98 -17.15
C THR A 47 -12.93 13.88 -16.21
N LEU A 48 -11.97 14.81 -16.26
CA LEU A 48 -10.80 14.83 -15.38
C LEU A 48 -11.20 15.05 -13.91
N ILE A 49 -12.20 15.90 -13.65
CA ILE A 49 -12.76 16.12 -12.32
C ILE A 49 -13.51 14.87 -11.84
N SER A 50 -14.29 14.21 -12.70
CA SER A 50 -14.99 12.98 -12.33
C SER A 50 -14.02 11.81 -12.10
N GLU A 51 -12.96 11.69 -12.91
CA GLU A 51 -11.89 10.70 -12.73
C GLU A 51 -11.11 10.98 -11.44
N SER A 52 -10.79 12.25 -11.17
CA SER A 52 -10.14 12.67 -9.93
C SER A 52 -10.98 12.35 -8.68
N HIS A 53 -12.29 12.62 -8.73
CA HIS A 53 -13.21 12.32 -7.63
C HIS A 53 -13.46 10.81 -7.46
N GLY A 54 -13.59 10.08 -8.57
CA GLY A 54 -13.70 8.61 -8.58
C GLY A 54 -12.46 7.93 -7.99
N LYS A 55 -11.26 8.38 -8.38
CA LYS A 55 -9.98 7.89 -7.83
C LYS A 55 -9.84 8.17 -6.33
N ALA A 56 -10.24 9.35 -5.87
CA ALA A 56 -10.18 9.71 -4.46
C ALA A 56 -11.12 8.83 -3.61
N THR A 57 -12.34 8.60 -4.10
CA THR A 57 -13.33 7.74 -3.43
C THR A 57 -12.87 6.28 -3.38
N LEU A 58 -12.35 5.74 -4.49
CA LEU A 58 -11.73 4.41 -4.55
C LEU A 58 -10.60 4.29 -3.52
N ARG A 59 -9.68 5.25 -3.46
CA ARG A 59 -8.55 5.26 -2.51
C ARG A 59 -8.99 5.30 -1.05
N GLN A 60 -9.99 6.12 -0.72
CA GLN A 60 -10.49 6.23 0.66
C GLN A 60 -11.15 4.92 1.12
N ASN A 61 -11.99 4.31 0.27
CA ASN A 61 -12.62 3.02 0.58
C ASN A 61 -11.58 1.90 0.68
N THR A 62 -10.60 1.89 -0.25
CA THR A 62 -9.46 0.97 -0.22
C THR A 62 -8.71 1.07 1.10
N THR A 63 -8.36 2.29 1.50
CA THR A 63 -7.57 2.55 2.71
C THR A 63 -8.26 2.00 3.95
N ASN A 64 -9.54 2.30 4.12
CA ASN A 64 -10.30 1.85 5.29
C ASN A 64 -10.45 0.32 5.30
N GLY A 65 -10.73 -0.29 4.15
CA GLY A 65 -10.85 -1.74 4.01
C GLY A 65 -9.53 -2.47 4.27
N LEU A 66 -8.44 -2.05 3.63
CA LEU A 66 -7.12 -2.64 3.84
C LEU A 66 -6.64 -2.48 5.29
N ARG A 67 -6.95 -1.34 5.94
CA ARG A 67 -6.63 -1.14 7.36
C ARG A 67 -7.39 -2.11 8.26
N LEU A 68 -8.67 -2.34 7.98
CA LEU A 68 -9.47 -3.31 8.71
C LEU A 68 -8.92 -4.73 8.53
N MET A 69 -8.71 -5.14 7.28
CA MET A 69 -8.16 -6.45 6.94
C MET A 69 -6.78 -6.67 7.55
N ARG A 70 -5.92 -5.66 7.52
CA ARG A 70 -4.62 -5.69 8.21
C ARG A 70 -4.80 -5.94 9.70
N SER A 71 -5.63 -5.15 10.38
CA SER A 71 -5.87 -5.31 11.83
C SER A 71 -6.35 -6.72 12.19
N GLU A 72 -7.20 -7.32 11.37
CA GLU A 72 -7.67 -8.70 11.57
C GLU A 72 -6.59 -9.74 11.33
N ILE A 73 -5.89 -9.65 10.19
CA ILE A 73 -4.75 -10.53 9.91
C ILE A 73 -3.76 -10.43 11.07
N GLU A 74 -3.45 -9.23 11.54
CA GLU A 74 -2.50 -8.99 12.62
C GLU A 74 -2.92 -9.58 13.96
N ARG A 75 -4.21 -9.59 14.29
CA ARG A 75 -4.73 -10.24 15.50
C ARG A 75 -4.90 -11.76 15.37
N SER A 76 -4.73 -12.29 14.16
CA SER A 76 -4.94 -13.70 13.90
C SER A 76 -3.82 -14.59 14.40
N MET A 77 -4.20 -15.83 14.70
CA MET A 77 -3.25 -16.91 14.96
C MET A 77 -2.62 -17.33 13.65
N ASN A 78 -3.43 -17.66 12.64
CA ASN A 78 -2.99 -18.11 11.33
C ASN A 78 -4.04 -17.80 10.27
N ILE A 79 -3.62 -17.95 9.02
CA ILE A 79 -4.43 -17.83 7.82
C ILE A 79 -4.87 -19.23 7.40
N LEU A 80 -6.16 -19.36 7.09
CA LEU A 80 -6.74 -20.58 6.58
C LEU A 80 -6.75 -20.51 5.04
N VAL A 81 -6.21 -21.52 4.37
CA VAL A 81 -6.22 -21.59 2.90
C VAL A 81 -6.72 -22.93 2.41
N ALA A 82 -7.47 -22.94 1.31
CA ALA A 82 -7.80 -24.17 0.61
C ALA A 82 -6.63 -24.53 -0.33
N ARG A 83 -6.11 -25.75 -0.25
CA ARG A 83 -4.95 -26.19 -1.06
C ARG A 83 -5.35 -27.27 -2.06
N THR A 84 -4.80 -27.21 -3.27
CA THR A 84 -5.04 -28.22 -4.32
C THR A 84 -4.34 -29.54 -4.03
N GLU A 85 -3.20 -29.50 -3.34
CA GLU A 85 -2.39 -30.66 -2.95
C GLU A 85 -2.83 -31.32 -1.62
N GLY A 86 -3.87 -30.78 -0.98
CA GLY A 86 -4.26 -31.16 0.38
C GLY A 86 -3.36 -30.54 1.44
N VAL A 87 -3.62 -30.89 2.70
CA VAL A 87 -2.91 -30.35 3.87
C VAL A 87 -2.01 -31.43 4.45
N GLN A 88 -0.80 -31.07 4.88
CA GLN A 88 0.16 -32.01 5.46
C GLN A 88 -0.26 -32.37 6.89
N GLU A 89 0.13 -33.57 7.34
CA GLU A 89 -0.11 -34.03 8.71
C GLU A 89 0.53 -33.06 9.72
N GLY A 90 -0.27 -32.50 10.63
CA GLY A 90 0.15 -31.50 11.61
C GLY A 90 0.01 -30.03 11.19
N GLU A 91 -0.60 -29.75 10.03
CA GLU A 91 -1.01 -28.41 9.55
C GLU A 91 -2.54 -28.28 9.37
N GLU A 92 -3.32 -29.19 9.96
CA GLU A 92 -4.77 -29.24 9.82
C GLU A 92 -5.46 -27.95 10.29
N ASP A 93 -4.84 -27.24 11.24
CA ASP A 93 -5.31 -25.96 11.77
C ASP A 93 -5.22 -24.81 10.75
N THR A 94 -4.60 -25.03 9.59
CA THR A 94 -4.45 -24.06 8.48
C THR A 94 -5.41 -24.33 7.31
N ASP A 95 -6.23 -25.39 7.41
CA ASP A 95 -7.11 -25.83 6.33
C ASP A 95 -8.43 -25.06 6.32
N LEU A 96 -8.67 -24.28 5.27
CA LEU A 96 -9.95 -23.60 5.09
C LEU A 96 -11.12 -24.57 4.86
N THR A 97 -10.86 -25.76 4.31
CA THR A 97 -11.92 -26.69 3.92
C THR A 97 -12.63 -27.33 5.12
N GLN A 98 -12.07 -27.23 6.33
CA GLN A 98 -12.71 -27.67 7.56
C GLN A 98 -13.88 -26.79 7.99
N TYR A 99 -13.97 -25.56 7.45
CA TYR A 99 -14.96 -24.56 7.84
C TYR A 99 -16.06 -24.38 6.78
N ASN A 100 -16.46 -25.47 6.13
CA ASN A 100 -17.47 -25.44 5.06
C ASN A 100 -18.83 -24.94 5.54
N ASP A 101 -19.19 -25.17 6.80
CA ASP A 101 -20.46 -24.74 7.38
C ASP A 101 -20.56 -23.20 7.35
N ILE A 102 -19.58 -22.51 7.94
CA ILE A 102 -19.48 -21.03 7.90
C ILE A 102 -19.39 -20.51 6.47
N ILE A 103 -18.64 -21.18 5.59
CA ILE A 103 -18.54 -20.79 4.17
C ILE A 103 -19.91 -20.86 3.49
N ASN A 104 -20.73 -21.86 3.81
CA ASN A 104 -22.07 -22.00 3.27
C ASN A 104 -23.01 -20.92 3.83
N ASP A 105 -22.88 -20.57 5.11
CA ASP A 105 -23.63 -19.47 5.72
C ASP A 105 -23.27 -18.13 5.07
N CYS A 106 -21.98 -17.88 4.82
CA CYS A 106 -21.51 -16.73 4.07
C CYS A 106 -22.14 -16.66 2.67
N LYS A 107 -22.23 -17.79 1.95
CA LYS A 107 -22.84 -17.86 0.62
C LYS A 107 -24.35 -17.65 0.63
N ALA A 108 -25.02 -18.00 1.73
CA ALA A 108 -26.46 -17.87 1.88
C ALA A 108 -26.91 -16.40 2.11
N LEU A 109 -26.00 -15.53 2.56
CA LEU A 109 -26.32 -14.13 2.83
C LEU A 109 -26.70 -13.36 1.55
N PRO A 110 -27.78 -12.55 1.55
CA PRO A 110 -28.24 -11.83 0.36
C PRO A 110 -27.21 -10.85 -0.24
N GLN A 111 -26.32 -10.33 0.60
CA GLN A 111 -25.26 -9.38 0.20
C GLN A 111 -24.02 -10.07 -0.38
N ALA A 112 -23.98 -11.41 -0.33
CA ALA A 112 -22.88 -12.27 -0.74
C ALA A 112 -22.90 -12.66 -2.21
N ALA A 113 -23.52 -11.87 -3.10
CA ALA A 113 -23.74 -12.28 -4.49
C ALA A 113 -22.45 -12.81 -5.16
N GLY A 114 -22.41 -14.13 -5.38
CA GLY A 114 -21.26 -14.85 -5.95
C GLY A 114 -20.08 -15.09 -4.99
N PHE A 115 -20.27 -15.07 -3.67
CA PHE A 115 -19.19 -15.21 -2.68
C PHE A 115 -18.38 -16.50 -2.89
N ASN A 116 -17.13 -16.32 -3.28
CA ASN A 116 -16.17 -17.39 -3.51
C ASN A 116 -14.98 -17.20 -2.55
N PRO A 117 -14.80 -18.09 -1.57
CA PRO A 117 -13.79 -17.92 -0.52
C PRO A 117 -12.36 -17.94 -1.09
N VAL A 118 -11.51 -17.05 -0.59
CA VAL A 118 -10.09 -16.96 -0.97
C VAL A 118 -9.19 -17.42 0.18
N PHE A 119 -9.40 -16.88 1.37
CA PHE A 119 -8.69 -17.27 2.60
C PHE A 119 -9.57 -16.99 3.83
N GLY A 120 -9.31 -17.69 4.93
CA GLY A 120 -9.91 -17.41 6.23
C GLY A 120 -8.88 -16.88 7.21
N ILE A 121 -9.35 -16.29 8.29
CA ILE A 121 -8.54 -15.77 9.38
C ILE A 121 -9.02 -16.44 10.67
N ASN A 122 -8.12 -17.20 11.30
CA ASN A 122 -8.39 -17.85 12.56
C ASN A 122 -7.89 -16.99 13.73
N MET A 123 -8.73 -16.75 14.73
CA MET A 123 -8.43 -15.85 15.85
C MET A 123 -8.69 -16.54 17.18
N VAL A 124 -7.95 -16.18 18.22
CA VAL A 124 -8.17 -16.72 19.58
C VAL A 124 -9.49 -16.22 20.18
N GLU A 125 -9.91 -15.02 19.79
CA GLU A 125 -11.09 -14.33 20.34
C GLU A 125 -12.41 -14.75 19.67
N LEU A 126 -12.37 -15.65 18.67
CA LEU A 126 -13.54 -16.12 17.93
C LEU A 126 -13.55 -17.64 17.86
N ASP A 127 -14.72 -18.25 17.99
CA ASP A 127 -14.91 -19.69 17.76
C ASP A 127 -14.92 -20.00 16.24
N ASP A 128 -15.51 -19.11 15.46
CA ASP A 128 -15.63 -19.21 14.01
C ASP A 128 -14.65 -18.25 13.30
N PRO A 129 -13.90 -18.71 12.27
CA PRO A 129 -13.00 -17.85 11.51
C PRO A 129 -13.73 -16.79 10.69
N VAL A 130 -13.04 -15.67 10.46
CA VAL A 130 -13.48 -14.64 9.50
C VAL A 130 -13.03 -15.02 8.10
N ILE A 131 -13.97 -15.17 7.17
CA ILE A 131 -13.70 -15.61 5.79
C ILE A 131 -13.65 -14.43 4.84
N TYR A 132 -12.57 -14.32 4.07
CA TYR A 132 -12.39 -13.37 3.00
C TYR A 132 -12.64 -14.05 1.65
N GLY A 133 -13.58 -13.51 0.87
CA GLY A 133 -14.00 -14.07 -0.41
C GLY A 133 -14.19 -13.01 -1.50
N ILE A 134 -14.14 -13.41 -2.76
CA ILE A 134 -14.51 -12.53 -3.88
C ILE A 134 -16.01 -12.63 -4.13
N GLY A 135 -16.66 -11.48 -4.24
CA GLY A 135 -18.03 -11.32 -4.69
C GLY A 135 -18.13 -10.35 -5.86
N LEU A 136 -19.36 -10.02 -6.27
CA LEU A 136 -19.62 -8.96 -7.25
C LEU A 136 -19.61 -7.58 -6.58
N SER A 137 -19.14 -6.56 -7.31
CA SER A 137 -19.18 -5.15 -6.88
C SER A 137 -20.61 -4.64 -6.65
N ARG A 138 -20.77 -3.53 -5.93
CA ARG A 138 -22.12 -2.96 -5.64
C ARG A 138 -22.92 -2.61 -6.89
N ASP A 139 -22.24 -2.17 -7.94
CA ASP A 139 -22.85 -1.81 -9.22
C ASP A 139 -22.96 -3.01 -10.19
N GLY A 140 -22.46 -4.18 -9.79
CA GLY A 140 -22.44 -5.41 -10.59
C GLY A 140 -21.52 -5.37 -11.81
N ARG A 141 -20.63 -4.37 -11.92
CA ARG A 141 -19.73 -4.16 -13.07
C ARG A 141 -18.30 -4.65 -12.84
N GLY A 142 -17.95 -5.05 -11.64
CA GLY A 142 -16.65 -5.56 -11.27
C GLY A 142 -16.73 -6.57 -10.14
N TYR A 143 -15.59 -6.81 -9.51
CA TYR A 143 -15.47 -7.71 -8.37
C TYR A 143 -15.26 -6.94 -7.07
N ALA A 144 -15.49 -7.58 -5.94
CA ALA A 144 -15.26 -7.02 -4.62
C ALA A 144 -14.62 -8.05 -3.70
N LEU A 145 -13.72 -7.61 -2.82
CA LEU A 145 -13.26 -8.43 -1.69
C LEU A 145 -14.25 -8.23 -0.54
N LEU A 146 -14.91 -9.32 -0.16
CA LEU A 146 -15.91 -9.40 0.88
C LEU A 146 -15.30 -10.06 2.11
N ARG A 147 -15.54 -9.48 3.28
CA ARG A 147 -15.28 -10.10 4.58
C ARG A 147 -16.60 -10.66 5.09
N CYS A 148 -16.61 -11.92 5.50
CA CYS A 148 -17.73 -12.60 6.12
C CYS A 148 -17.33 -13.11 7.50
N GLY A 149 -18.10 -12.81 8.54
CA GLY A 149 -17.83 -13.30 9.89
C GLY A 149 -18.45 -12.39 10.95
N SER A 150 -18.04 -12.57 12.20
CA SER A 150 -18.57 -11.81 13.34
C SER A 150 -18.46 -10.29 13.12
N PRO A 151 -19.48 -9.51 13.49
CA PRO A 151 -19.44 -8.05 13.36
C PRO A 151 -18.39 -7.43 14.29
N LEU A 152 -17.99 -6.19 13.98
CA LEU A 152 -17.03 -5.42 14.77
C LEU A 152 -17.72 -4.20 15.40
N ASN A 153 -17.44 -3.95 16.67
CA ASN A 153 -17.79 -2.72 17.37
C ASN A 153 -17.05 -1.51 16.80
N MET A 154 -17.53 -0.30 17.12
CA MET A 154 -16.88 0.96 16.69
C MET A 154 -15.45 1.11 17.20
N ASP A 155 -15.10 0.42 18.30
CA ASP A 155 -13.76 0.38 18.88
C ASP A 155 -12.88 -0.73 18.26
N GLY A 156 -13.41 -1.53 17.33
CA GLY A 156 -12.69 -2.60 16.63
C GLY A 156 -12.66 -3.95 17.37
N THR A 157 -13.34 -4.07 18.52
CA THR A 157 -13.57 -5.35 19.20
C THR A 157 -14.68 -6.15 18.51
N TYR A 158 -14.68 -7.47 18.67
CA TYR A 158 -15.80 -8.29 18.21
C TYR A 158 -16.97 -8.18 19.19
N PHE A 159 -18.20 -8.26 18.67
CA PHE A 159 -19.37 -8.34 19.52
C PHE A 159 -19.27 -9.57 20.41
N SER A 160 -19.28 -9.35 21.72
CA SER A 160 -19.27 -10.41 22.72
C SER A 160 -20.70 -10.77 23.13
N GLU A 161 -20.91 -11.97 23.67
CA GLU A 161 -22.21 -12.37 24.25
C GLU A 161 -22.69 -11.42 25.37
N GLU A 162 -21.77 -10.65 25.98
CA GLU A 162 -22.10 -9.66 27.01
C GLU A 162 -22.69 -8.37 26.44
N ASP A 163 -22.28 -7.95 25.24
CA ASP A 163 -22.82 -6.77 24.54
C ASP A 163 -24.30 -6.97 24.15
N ASN A 164 -24.71 -8.22 23.95
CA ASN A 164 -26.08 -8.61 23.64
C ASN A 164 -27.05 -8.52 24.84
N LYS A 165 -26.53 -8.43 26.08
CA LYS A 165 -27.36 -8.34 27.29
C LYS A 165 -27.84 -6.93 27.61
N THR A 166 -27.26 -5.90 27.00
CA THR A 166 -27.63 -4.50 27.26
C THR A 166 -28.78 -3.98 26.40
N ASP A 167 -29.16 -4.68 25.32
CA ASP A 167 -30.19 -4.20 24.37
C ASP A 167 -31.48 -5.05 24.31
N THR A 168 -31.66 -6.01 25.22
CA THR A 168 -32.85 -6.87 25.26
C THR A 168 -33.81 -6.48 26.39
N SER A 169 -34.54 -5.38 26.20
CA SER A 169 -35.81 -5.13 26.89
C SER A 169 -37.04 -5.51 26.04
N ILE A 170 -36.91 -6.43 25.08
CA ILE A 170 -38.05 -7.08 24.42
C ILE A 170 -37.71 -8.56 24.25
N ALA A 171 -38.62 -9.40 24.75
CA ALA A 171 -38.49 -10.83 24.90
C ALA A 171 -38.64 -11.61 23.60
N ASN A 172 -37.96 -12.77 23.56
CA ASN A 172 -38.16 -13.93 22.69
C ASN A 172 -37.80 -13.79 21.20
N GLU A 173 -36.55 -14.08 20.86
CA GLU A 173 -36.18 -14.94 19.72
C GLU A 173 -34.73 -15.42 19.90
N GLN A 174 -34.41 -16.60 19.39
CA GLN A 174 -33.06 -17.17 19.40
C GLN A 174 -32.12 -16.19 18.69
N ILE A 175 -31.11 -15.66 19.38
CA ILE A 175 -30.14 -14.73 18.78
C ILE A 175 -28.93 -15.56 18.38
N GLU A 176 -28.93 -16.02 17.13
CA GLU A 176 -27.76 -16.59 16.46
C GLU A 176 -26.66 -15.52 16.40
N SER A 177 -25.40 -15.94 16.48
CA SER A 177 -24.25 -15.11 16.19
C SER A 177 -24.32 -14.70 14.71
N ASP A 178 -25.06 -13.63 14.39
CA ASP A 178 -25.40 -13.29 13.01
C ASP A 178 -24.15 -12.86 12.23
N ILE A 179 -23.54 -13.85 11.57
CA ILE A 179 -22.48 -13.71 10.58
C ILE A 179 -22.86 -12.58 9.62
N PHE A 180 -21.95 -11.63 9.42
CA PHE A 180 -22.20 -10.45 8.59
C PHE A 180 -21.19 -10.35 7.45
N ILE A 181 -21.66 -9.84 6.30
CA ILE A 181 -20.81 -9.52 5.15
C ILE A 181 -20.57 -8.03 5.01
N SER A 182 -19.29 -7.67 4.99
CA SER A 182 -18.83 -6.32 4.69
C SER A 182 -17.95 -6.29 3.44
N ARG A 183 -17.95 -5.16 2.73
CA ARG A 183 -17.09 -4.91 1.57
C ARG A 183 -15.80 -4.27 2.03
N ILE A 184 -14.69 -4.96 1.79
CA ILE A 184 -13.35 -4.51 2.13
C ILE A 184 -12.77 -3.72 0.95
N LEU A 185 -12.82 -4.31 -0.23
CA LEU A 185 -12.46 -3.65 -1.48
C LEU A 185 -13.65 -3.75 -2.42
N ASP A 186 -14.04 -2.64 -3.02
CA ASP A 186 -15.02 -2.61 -4.11
C ASP A 186 -14.28 -2.23 -5.41
N ASP A 187 -14.86 -2.57 -6.54
CA ASP A 187 -14.32 -2.25 -7.87
C ASP A 187 -12.95 -2.88 -8.17
N ILE A 188 -12.71 -4.12 -7.73
CA ILE A 188 -11.57 -4.92 -8.20
C ILE A 188 -11.70 -5.10 -9.71
N GLY A 189 -10.64 -4.69 -10.42
CA GLY A 189 -10.62 -4.69 -11.87
C GLY A 189 -10.68 -6.09 -12.47
N THR A 190 -10.93 -6.15 -13.77
CA THR A 190 -10.96 -7.41 -14.52
C THR A 190 -9.70 -7.53 -15.37
N ILE A 191 -9.15 -8.74 -15.51
CA ILE A 191 -8.05 -8.96 -16.45
C ILE A 191 -8.56 -8.75 -17.89
N PRO A 192 -8.03 -7.77 -18.64
CA PRO A 192 -8.48 -7.51 -19.99
C PRO A 192 -8.13 -8.67 -20.94
N CYS A 193 -8.83 -8.75 -22.07
CA CYS A 193 -8.37 -9.49 -23.24
C CYS A 193 -8.19 -8.52 -24.38
N GLU A 194 -7.00 -8.48 -24.99
CA GLU A 194 -6.79 -7.79 -26.25
C GLU A 194 -6.42 -8.83 -27.32
N GLU A 195 -7.16 -8.83 -28.43
CA GLU A 195 -6.96 -9.81 -29.52
C GLU A 195 -5.56 -9.69 -30.14
N ASP A 196 -4.96 -8.50 -30.09
CA ASP A 196 -3.61 -8.22 -30.60
C ASP A 196 -2.49 -8.93 -29.81
N ASP A 197 -2.78 -9.39 -28.58
CA ASP A 197 -1.82 -10.06 -27.68
C ASP A 197 -1.92 -11.60 -27.78
N LEU A 198 -2.90 -12.12 -28.50
CA LEU A 198 -3.10 -13.56 -28.68
C LEU A 198 -2.25 -14.09 -29.85
N PRO A 199 -1.76 -15.34 -29.78
CA PRO A 199 -1.22 -16.03 -30.95
C PRO A 199 -2.19 -15.95 -32.14
N GLU A 200 -1.69 -15.95 -33.39
CA GLU A 200 -2.49 -15.77 -34.63
C GLU A 200 -3.71 -16.72 -34.79
N ASN A 201 -3.87 -17.72 -33.91
CA ASN A 201 -4.95 -18.71 -33.91
C ASN A 201 -5.80 -18.73 -32.62
N GLU A 202 -5.60 -17.78 -31.70
CA GLU A 202 -6.39 -17.68 -30.47
C GLU A 202 -7.28 -16.43 -30.50
N GLN A 203 -8.51 -16.58 -30.03
CA GLN A 203 -9.46 -15.47 -29.89
C GLN A 203 -9.77 -15.23 -28.42
N CYS A 204 -10.11 -13.98 -28.10
CA CYS A 204 -10.55 -13.65 -26.78
C CYS A 204 -11.78 -14.49 -26.41
N PRO A 205 -11.84 -15.03 -25.18
CA PRO A 205 -13.00 -15.81 -24.76
C PRO A 205 -14.25 -14.93 -24.86
N GLU A 206 -15.36 -15.54 -25.27
CA GLU A 206 -16.65 -14.84 -25.31
C GLU A 206 -16.95 -14.19 -23.95
N ARG A 207 -17.50 -12.98 -23.97
CA ARG A 207 -17.85 -12.25 -22.74
C ARG A 207 -18.93 -13.02 -21.97
N LYS A 208 -18.55 -13.58 -20.83
CA LYS A 208 -19.48 -14.23 -19.89
C LYS A 208 -19.95 -13.20 -18.86
N THR A 209 -21.04 -13.51 -18.15
CA THR A 209 -21.44 -12.71 -17.00
C THR A 209 -20.40 -12.86 -15.88
N LEU A 210 -20.11 -11.78 -15.15
CA LEU A 210 -19.14 -11.79 -14.04
C LEU A 210 -19.48 -12.84 -12.98
N SER A 211 -20.77 -13.07 -12.72
CA SER A 211 -21.22 -14.13 -11.81
C SER A 211 -20.83 -15.54 -12.28
N ASN A 212 -20.92 -15.81 -13.59
CA ASN A 212 -20.54 -17.11 -14.14
C ASN A 212 -19.03 -17.33 -14.09
N ILE A 213 -18.26 -16.26 -14.35
CA ILE A 213 -16.79 -16.31 -14.23
C ILE A 213 -16.41 -16.57 -12.78
N LEU A 214 -16.95 -15.78 -11.85
CA LEU A 214 -16.64 -15.91 -10.42
C LEU A 214 -16.93 -17.30 -9.86
N ASN A 215 -18.03 -17.95 -10.29
CA ASN A 215 -18.37 -19.31 -9.90
C ASN A 215 -17.43 -20.38 -10.48
N GLN A 216 -16.75 -20.08 -11.59
CA GLN A 216 -15.79 -20.98 -12.25
C GLN A 216 -14.34 -20.71 -11.83
N THR A 217 -14.06 -19.53 -11.29
CA THR A 217 -12.73 -19.15 -10.82
C THR A 217 -12.38 -19.90 -9.54
N SER A 218 -11.21 -20.54 -9.53
CA SER A 218 -10.66 -21.13 -8.31
C SER A 218 -9.68 -20.17 -7.63
N PHE A 219 -9.76 -20.13 -6.30
CA PHE A 219 -8.79 -19.46 -5.44
C PHE A 219 -7.96 -20.45 -4.62
N ALA A 220 -8.15 -21.76 -4.82
CA ALA A 220 -7.39 -22.78 -4.11
C ALA A 220 -5.89 -22.66 -4.43
N PHE A 221 -5.09 -22.60 -3.38
CA PHE A 221 -3.65 -22.40 -3.44
C PHE A 221 -2.96 -23.65 -3.98
N THR A 222 -1.91 -23.42 -4.76
CA THR A 222 -0.91 -24.44 -5.12
C THR A 222 0.42 -23.95 -4.57
N GLY A 223 1.03 -24.72 -3.66
CA GLY A 223 2.13 -24.22 -2.86
C GLY A 223 1.72 -23.00 -2.02
N SER A 224 2.34 -21.85 -2.29
CA SER A 224 2.16 -20.62 -1.50
C SER A 224 1.30 -19.56 -2.18
N LYS A 225 0.78 -19.81 -3.38
CA LYS A 225 0.09 -18.81 -4.19
C LYS A 225 -1.28 -19.28 -4.64
N SER A 226 -2.20 -18.33 -4.75
CA SER A 226 -3.40 -18.54 -5.54
C SER A 226 -3.07 -18.56 -7.05
N PRO A 227 -3.91 -19.19 -7.89
CA PRO A 227 -3.66 -19.31 -9.33
C PRO A 227 -3.44 -17.95 -10.00
N ALA A 228 -2.64 -17.95 -11.07
CA ALA A 228 -2.54 -16.79 -11.95
C ALA A 228 -3.90 -16.55 -12.62
N ARG A 229 -4.27 -15.28 -12.73
CA ARG A 229 -5.57 -14.82 -13.23
C ARG A 229 -5.54 -14.77 -14.75
N VAL A 230 -6.62 -15.26 -15.35
CA VAL A 230 -6.83 -15.23 -16.80
C VAL A 230 -7.87 -14.19 -17.18
N SER A 231 -8.10 -14.01 -18.48
CA SER A 231 -9.02 -12.99 -18.97
C SER A 231 -10.41 -13.03 -18.31
N GLN A 232 -10.95 -11.85 -18.02
CA GLN A 232 -12.23 -11.58 -17.36
C GLN A 232 -12.28 -11.97 -15.86
N GLU A 233 -11.27 -12.63 -15.31
CA GLU A 233 -11.16 -12.90 -13.87
C GLU A 233 -10.79 -11.65 -13.05
N PRO A 234 -11.04 -11.65 -11.73
CA PRO A 234 -10.63 -10.56 -10.86
C PRO A 234 -9.12 -10.35 -10.87
N ALA A 235 -8.69 -9.09 -10.95
CA ALA A 235 -7.30 -8.67 -10.89
C ALA A 235 -6.73 -8.69 -9.45
N LEU A 236 -6.90 -9.82 -8.77
CA LEU A 236 -6.37 -10.08 -7.43
C LEU A 236 -5.71 -11.46 -7.40
N ARG A 237 -4.45 -11.50 -6.96
CA ARG A 237 -3.75 -12.74 -6.66
C ARG A 237 -3.04 -12.60 -5.32
N ILE A 238 -3.05 -13.68 -4.54
CA ILE A 238 -2.57 -13.69 -3.16
C ILE A 238 -1.44 -14.70 -3.02
N GLN A 239 -0.45 -14.32 -2.24
CA GLN A 239 0.62 -15.18 -1.77
C GLN A 239 0.58 -15.26 -0.24
N THR A 240 0.84 -16.45 0.29
CA THR A 240 1.10 -16.71 1.70
C THR A 240 2.54 -17.24 1.89
N ASP A 241 2.95 -17.46 3.13
CA ASP A 241 4.22 -18.12 3.45
C ASP A 241 3.99 -19.58 3.83
N ILE A 242 5.07 -20.33 4.05
CA ILE A 242 4.97 -21.74 4.42
C ILE A 242 4.20 -21.97 5.73
N ASN A 243 4.20 -21.00 6.65
CA ASN A 243 3.51 -21.13 7.93
C ASN A 243 2.09 -20.57 7.91
N THR A 244 1.58 -20.13 6.76
CA THR A 244 0.25 -19.51 6.62
C THR A 244 0.04 -18.35 7.60
N LYS A 245 1.03 -17.49 7.78
CA LYS A 245 0.94 -16.27 8.58
C LYS A 245 0.88 -15.02 7.70
N LEU A 246 1.34 -15.08 6.46
CA LEU A 246 1.38 -13.95 5.53
C LEU A 246 0.14 -13.91 4.62
N VAL A 247 -0.39 -12.71 4.40
CA VAL A 247 -1.21 -12.40 3.23
C VAL A 247 -0.53 -11.28 2.46
N LYS A 248 -0.15 -11.55 1.21
CA LYS A 248 0.47 -10.57 0.31
C LYS A 248 -0.28 -10.53 -1.01
N PHE A 249 -0.60 -9.33 -1.49
CA PHE A 249 -1.09 -9.17 -2.86
C PHE A 249 0.09 -9.19 -3.82
N ILE A 250 -0.02 -10.00 -4.86
CA ILE A 250 0.98 -10.18 -5.90
C ILE A 250 0.39 -9.88 -7.27
N ASP A 251 1.26 -9.85 -8.27
CA ASP A 251 0.88 -9.62 -9.67
C ASP A 251 -0.18 -10.66 -10.09
N PRO A 252 -1.31 -10.22 -10.66
CA PRO A 252 -2.39 -11.13 -10.95
C PRO A 252 -2.05 -12.11 -12.06
N TYR A 253 -1.11 -11.78 -12.95
CA TYR A 253 -0.65 -12.67 -14.03
C TYR A 253 0.81 -13.06 -13.83
N GLU A 254 1.23 -14.14 -14.48
CA GLU A 254 2.65 -14.49 -14.54
C GLU A 254 3.31 -13.74 -15.69
N LEU A 255 4.20 -12.81 -15.32
CA LEU A 255 5.05 -12.07 -16.24
C LEU A 255 5.93 -13.03 -17.05
N ASP A 256 5.68 -13.13 -18.36
CA ASP A 256 6.66 -13.68 -19.30
C ASP A 256 7.70 -12.59 -19.60
N ASP A 257 8.83 -12.63 -18.88
CA ASP A 257 9.94 -11.69 -19.03
C ASP A 257 10.57 -11.70 -20.44
N THR A 258 10.25 -12.69 -21.29
CA THR A 258 10.80 -12.80 -22.65
C THR A 258 10.04 -11.96 -23.68
N LYS A 259 8.81 -11.53 -23.37
CA LYS A 259 7.98 -10.71 -24.26
C LYS A 259 7.90 -9.29 -23.75
N SER A 260 8.26 -8.33 -24.60
CA SER A 260 8.04 -6.90 -24.38
C SER A 260 6.54 -6.58 -24.52
N ASN A 261 5.70 -7.05 -23.59
CA ASN A 261 4.31 -6.64 -23.55
C ASN A 261 4.21 -5.20 -22.99
N PRO A 262 3.63 -4.23 -23.71
CA PRO A 262 3.45 -2.85 -23.25
C PRO A 262 2.44 -2.68 -22.09
N TYR A 263 1.65 -3.70 -21.76
CA TYR A 263 0.62 -3.68 -20.69
C TYR A 263 0.99 -4.56 -19.49
N LYS A 264 2.20 -4.40 -18.95
CA LYS A 264 2.59 -5.13 -17.75
C LYS A 264 1.70 -4.76 -16.55
N ILE A 265 0.73 -5.61 -16.19
CA ILE A 265 -0.11 -5.46 -14.98
C ILE A 265 0.70 -5.85 -13.73
N SER A 266 1.70 -5.06 -13.36
CA SER A 266 2.66 -5.39 -12.29
C SER A 266 2.12 -5.22 -10.86
N ALA A 267 0.80 -5.27 -10.69
CA ALA A 267 0.13 -5.19 -9.40
C ALA A 267 -1.34 -5.62 -9.55
N SER A 268 -1.92 -6.17 -8.48
CA SER A 268 -3.38 -6.24 -8.33
C SER A 268 -3.95 -4.81 -8.40
N PHE A 269 -5.18 -4.60 -8.87
CA PHE A 269 -5.69 -3.25 -9.08
C PHE A 269 -7.20 -3.11 -8.92
N LEU A 270 -7.62 -1.89 -8.57
CA LEU A 270 -9.00 -1.43 -8.66
C LEU A 270 -9.23 -0.65 -9.94
N GLU A 271 -10.45 -0.75 -10.47
CA GLU A 271 -10.85 -0.11 -11.70
C GLU A 271 -12.32 0.32 -11.66
N ASN A 272 -12.57 1.62 -11.88
CA ASN A 272 -13.92 2.12 -12.10
C ASN A 272 -14.19 2.25 -13.60
N THR A 273 -15.27 1.60 -14.07
CA THR A 273 -15.67 1.58 -15.48
C THR A 273 -17.05 2.22 -15.71
N ASN A 274 -17.15 3.07 -16.74
CA ASN A 274 -18.43 3.59 -17.23
C ASN A 274 -18.87 2.88 -18.50
N GLY A 275 -19.00 1.54 -18.42
CA GLY A 275 -19.60 0.67 -19.44
C GLY A 275 -18.76 0.40 -20.70
N VAL A 276 -18.01 1.38 -21.20
CA VAL A 276 -17.23 1.25 -22.46
C VAL A 276 -15.74 1.60 -22.30
N LYS A 277 -15.35 2.34 -21.24
CA LYS A 277 -13.95 2.68 -20.95
C LYS A 277 -13.65 2.66 -19.45
N SER A 278 -12.46 2.19 -19.11
CA SER A 278 -11.82 2.38 -17.81
C SER A 278 -11.63 3.87 -17.56
N GLN A 279 -12.21 4.39 -16.47
CA GLN A 279 -12.03 5.79 -16.08
C GLN A 279 -10.84 5.98 -15.16
N THR A 280 -10.55 4.99 -14.31
CA THR A 280 -9.50 5.13 -13.30
C THR A 280 -8.99 3.76 -12.90
N LYS A 281 -7.67 3.56 -13.02
CA LYS A 281 -6.94 2.42 -12.48
C LYS A 281 -6.15 2.82 -11.24
N GLN A 282 -6.17 1.98 -10.22
CA GLN A 282 -5.37 2.15 -9.01
C GLN A 282 -4.72 0.82 -8.64
N ASP A 283 -3.40 0.81 -8.63
CA ASP A 283 -2.63 -0.34 -8.14
C ASP A 283 -2.84 -0.55 -6.64
N LEU A 284 -2.95 -1.81 -6.25
CA LEU A 284 -3.11 -2.29 -4.89
C LEU A 284 -1.82 -2.96 -4.44
N TYR A 285 -1.28 -2.43 -3.35
CA TYR A 285 -0.16 -3.02 -2.64
C TYR A 285 -0.65 -3.37 -1.25
N PHE A 286 -0.53 -4.63 -0.87
CA PHE A 286 -0.92 -5.08 0.46
C PHE A 286 -0.01 -6.21 0.93
N SER A 287 0.40 -6.10 2.18
CA SER A 287 0.95 -7.21 2.95
C SER A 287 0.56 -7.04 4.41
N ALA A 288 0.30 -8.16 5.08
CA ALA A 288 0.06 -8.24 6.52
C ALA A 288 0.42 -9.64 7.04
N PHE A 289 0.75 -9.72 8.33
CA PHE A 289 1.15 -10.96 9.00
C PHE A 289 0.30 -11.22 10.24
N ALA A 290 -0.01 -12.49 10.49
CA ALA A 290 -0.56 -13.00 11.74
C ALA A 290 0.40 -12.85 12.91
N ARG A 291 -0.02 -12.17 13.99
CA ARG A 291 0.84 -11.83 15.15
C ARG A 291 0.45 -12.56 16.44
N ALA A 292 -0.74 -13.14 16.54
CA ALA A 292 -1.19 -13.74 17.79
C ALA A 292 -0.54 -15.10 18.08
N ASP A 293 -0.03 -15.78 17.05
CA ASP A 293 0.73 -17.01 17.22
C ASP A 293 2.25 -16.77 17.15
N LYS A 294 2.94 -17.01 18.27
CA LYS A 294 4.40 -16.92 18.37
C LYS A 294 5.13 -18.13 17.77
N ARG A 295 4.43 -19.18 17.38
CA ARG A 295 5.02 -20.42 16.85
C ARG A 295 5.12 -20.35 15.33
N VAL A 296 6.25 -19.87 14.82
CA VAL A 296 6.61 -20.02 13.40
C VAL A 296 7.49 -21.28 13.27
N ARG A 297 7.02 -22.28 12.53
CA ARG A 297 7.73 -23.56 12.32
C ARG A 297 8.64 -23.46 11.10
N PHE A 298 9.92 -23.11 11.28
CA PHE A 298 10.87 -23.14 10.17
C PHE A 298 11.22 -24.58 9.75
N GLY A 299 10.91 -24.98 8.51
CA GLY A 299 11.49 -26.18 7.85
C GLY A 299 12.84 -25.84 7.17
N TYR A 300 13.92 -26.65 7.21
CA TYR A 300 14.11 -28.08 7.48
C TYR A 300 15.53 -28.30 8.05
N ASN A 301 15.62 -28.47 9.37
CA ASN A 301 16.60 -29.19 10.21
C ASN A 301 16.29 -28.80 11.66
N ALA A 302 15.03 -28.97 12.09
CA ALA A 302 14.65 -28.80 13.49
C ALA A 302 15.17 -30.02 14.28
N THR A 303 16.49 -30.11 14.42
CA THR A 303 17.08 -30.74 15.59
C THR A 303 16.84 -29.81 16.76
N ASP A 304 16.14 -30.32 17.77
CA ASP A 304 15.91 -29.75 19.10
C ASP A 304 16.96 -28.71 19.53
N SER A 305 16.69 -27.41 19.30
CA SER A 305 17.24 -26.27 20.07
C SER A 305 17.01 -24.92 19.36
N GLY A 306 15.77 -24.57 19.05
CA GLY A 306 15.48 -23.24 18.52
C GLY A 306 13.99 -23.02 18.39
N GLU A 307 13.36 -22.60 19.49
CA GLU A 307 12.15 -21.80 19.41
C GLU A 307 12.52 -20.53 18.62
N GLY A 308 12.36 -20.58 17.28
CA GLY A 308 12.46 -19.41 16.43
C GLY A 308 11.33 -18.47 16.80
N SER A 309 11.68 -17.28 17.26
CA SER A 309 10.76 -16.24 17.66
C SER A 309 10.01 -15.74 16.43
N GLY A 310 8.89 -16.39 16.13
CA GLY A 310 8.00 -16.01 15.05
C GLY A 310 7.68 -14.53 15.08
N TYR A 311 7.76 -13.90 13.90
CA TYR A 311 7.47 -12.48 13.64
C TYR A 311 6.21 -12.00 14.38
N PRO A 312 6.34 -11.22 15.47
CA PRO A 312 5.26 -10.40 15.97
C PRO A 312 5.45 -9.05 15.29
N GLY A 313 4.92 -8.90 14.06
CA GLY A 313 5.02 -7.63 13.34
C GLY A 313 4.54 -6.49 14.23
N GLY A 314 5.39 -5.52 14.50
CA GLY A 314 4.93 -4.22 14.98
C GLY A 314 4.59 -3.37 13.75
N ALA A 315 3.70 -2.38 13.90
CA ALA A 315 3.73 -1.26 12.97
C ALA A 315 5.15 -0.67 13.02
N PHE A 316 5.85 -0.57 11.87
CA PHE A 316 7.22 -0.05 11.84
C PHE A 316 7.26 1.41 12.32
N PHE A 317 6.11 2.08 12.31
CA PHE A 317 5.94 3.43 12.79
C PHE A 317 4.66 3.48 13.64
N GLN A 318 4.77 3.90 14.90
CA GLN A 318 3.61 4.16 15.75
C GLN A 318 3.43 5.67 15.93
N ASN A 319 2.17 6.07 16.12
CA ASN A 319 1.79 7.40 16.61
C ASN A 319 2.28 8.59 15.74
N ILE A 320 2.03 8.54 14.42
CA ILE A 320 2.38 9.65 13.52
C ILE A 320 1.41 10.81 13.68
N THR A 321 1.70 11.70 14.63
CA THR A 321 0.85 12.85 14.97
C THR A 321 1.40 14.21 14.52
N SER A 322 2.67 14.26 14.09
CA SER A 322 3.29 15.49 13.63
C SER A 322 2.81 15.92 12.24
N ARG A 323 2.90 17.22 11.96
CA ARG A 323 2.67 17.82 10.64
C ARG A 323 3.95 18.04 9.83
N ASN A 324 5.12 18.06 10.47
CA ASN A 324 6.41 18.36 9.84
C ASN A 324 7.41 17.25 10.15
N LEU A 325 7.41 16.24 9.30
CA LEU A 325 8.05 14.98 9.62
C LEU A 325 9.03 14.53 8.53
N ARG A 326 10.10 13.86 8.95
CA ARG A 326 11.08 13.27 8.03
C ARG A 326 11.23 11.78 8.32
N PHE A 327 11.12 10.95 7.29
CA PHE A 327 11.44 9.53 7.39
C PHE A 327 12.86 9.28 6.88
N ILE A 328 13.65 8.62 7.71
CA ILE A 328 15.02 8.23 7.43
C ILE A 328 15.07 6.71 7.45
N LEU A 329 15.25 6.13 6.27
CA LEU A 329 15.04 4.72 5.99
C LEU A 329 16.38 4.01 5.76
N ASP A 330 16.57 2.84 6.35
CA ASP A 330 17.77 2.05 6.07
C ASP A 330 17.72 1.47 4.66
N GLY A 331 18.67 1.94 3.86
CA GLY A 331 18.86 1.55 2.48
C GLY A 331 19.93 0.47 2.30
N SER A 332 20.53 -0.03 3.38
CA SER A 332 21.65 -0.96 3.32
C SER A 332 21.25 -2.35 2.82
N GLY A 333 22.23 -3.15 2.40
CA GLY A 333 21.95 -4.47 1.85
C GLY A 333 21.53 -5.53 2.87
N SER A 334 21.69 -5.30 4.18
CA SER A 334 21.10 -6.18 5.22
C SER A 334 19.58 -6.23 5.16
N MET A 335 18.96 -5.13 4.70
CA MET A 335 17.53 -5.05 4.44
C MET A 335 17.04 -6.02 3.34
N SER A 336 17.95 -6.66 2.59
CA SER A 336 17.58 -7.75 1.67
C SER A 336 17.38 -9.10 2.36
N ALA A 337 17.53 -9.18 3.68
CA ALA A 337 17.26 -10.39 4.43
C ALA A 337 15.81 -10.86 4.23
N CYS A 338 15.65 -12.17 4.03
CA CYS A 338 14.34 -12.76 3.84
C CYS A 338 13.65 -12.95 5.19
N VAL A 339 12.44 -12.40 5.31
CA VAL A 339 11.59 -12.51 6.50
C VAL A 339 10.72 -13.77 6.43
N ALA A 340 10.22 -14.09 5.23
CA ALA A 340 9.37 -15.25 5.02
C ALA A 340 9.69 -15.95 3.70
N TRP A 341 9.93 -17.26 3.77
CA TRP A 341 10.13 -18.11 2.60
C TRP A 341 8.81 -18.69 2.10
N SER A 342 8.63 -18.74 0.78
CA SER A 342 7.37 -19.17 0.18
C SER A 342 7.24 -20.68 0.00
N GLY A 343 8.17 -21.48 0.55
CA GLY A 343 8.26 -22.94 0.30
C GLY A 343 8.64 -23.34 -1.14
N GLU A 344 8.53 -22.43 -2.11
CA GLU A 344 8.78 -22.65 -3.53
C GLU A 344 10.21 -22.29 -3.96
N TYR A 345 10.59 -22.82 -5.12
CA TYR A 345 11.86 -22.51 -5.78
C TYR A 345 11.58 -21.87 -7.14
N GLY A 346 12.23 -20.75 -7.41
CA GLY A 346 12.18 -20.03 -8.67
C GLY A 346 13.27 -20.48 -9.63
N ASN A 347 13.16 -20.02 -10.87
CA ASN A 347 14.08 -20.35 -11.95
C ASN A 347 15.40 -19.55 -11.92
N THR A 348 15.47 -18.51 -11.08
CA THR A 348 16.64 -17.63 -10.99
C THR A 348 17.19 -17.59 -9.56
N ARG A 349 18.52 -17.48 -9.46
CA ARG A 349 19.19 -17.30 -8.16
C ARG A 349 19.17 -15.82 -7.77
N ARG A 350 18.38 -15.47 -6.77
CA ARG A 350 18.37 -14.13 -6.15
C ARG A 350 19.38 -14.08 -4.99
N ARG A 351 19.93 -12.89 -4.73
CA ARG A 351 20.84 -12.64 -3.61
C ARG A 351 20.05 -12.11 -2.42
N PHE A 352 20.35 -12.63 -1.25
CA PHE A 352 19.79 -12.20 0.03
C PHE A 352 20.93 -12.03 1.04
N TYR A 353 20.68 -11.25 2.08
CA TYR A 353 21.56 -11.14 3.23
C TYR A 353 21.10 -12.08 4.35
N ASP A 354 22.05 -12.67 5.04
CA ASP A 354 21.84 -13.48 6.24
C ASP A 354 22.86 -12.99 7.29
N PRO A 355 22.44 -12.65 8.52
CA PRO A 355 23.35 -12.14 9.54
C PRO A 355 24.50 -13.10 9.90
N GLU A 356 24.29 -14.41 9.82
CA GLU A 356 25.29 -15.43 10.17
C GLU A 356 26.21 -15.77 8.98
N ARG A 357 25.67 -15.71 7.75
CA ARG A 357 26.37 -16.18 6.54
C ARG A 357 26.83 -15.06 5.62
N GLY A 358 26.36 -13.83 5.83
CA GLY A 358 26.48 -12.72 4.91
C GLY A 358 25.65 -12.92 3.64
N TYR A 359 26.10 -12.36 2.52
CA TYR A 359 25.36 -12.48 1.26
C TYR A 359 25.43 -13.88 0.68
N PHE A 360 24.27 -14.49 0.44
CA PHE A 360 24.15 -15.77 -0.24
C PHE A 360 23.20 -15.68 -1.43
N ARG A 361 23.30 -16.65 -2.35
CA ARG A 361 22.42 -16.75 -3.51
C ARG A 361 21.62 -18.04 -3.43
N THR A 362 20.31 -17.97 -3.63
CA THR A 362 19.42 -19.12 -3.61
C THR A 362 18.36 -19.00 -4.69
N THR A 363 17.87 -20.14 -5.18
CA THR A 363 16.67 -20.20 -6.02
C THR A 363 15.39 -20.21 -5.21
N ARG A 364 15.47 -20.36 -3.88
CA ARG A 364 14.28 -20.24 -3.01
C ARG A 364 13.60 -18.90 -3.22
N ILE A 365 12.29 -18.92 -3.33
CA ILE A 365 11.48 -17.72 -3.45
C ILE A 365 11.27 -17.18 -2.03
N CYS A 366 11.80 -15.98 -1.79
CA CYS A 366 11.44 -15.21 -0.63
C CYS A 366 10.07 -14.58 -0.88
N SER A 367 9.09 -14.85 -0.03
CA SER A 367 7.79 -14.17 -0.07
C SER A 367 7.96 -12.68 0.25
N PHE A 368 8.87 -12.37 1.17
CA PHE A 368 9.02 -11.03 1.71
C PHE A 368 10.40 -10.74 2.30
N THR A 369 11.07 -9.69 1.84
CA THR A 369 12.31 -9.17 2.46
C THR A 369 12.03 -8.03 3.45
N ARG A 370 12.98 -7.69 4.32
CA ARG A 370 12.86 -6.53 5.23
C ARG A 370 12.64 -5.22 4.47
N MET A 371 13.32 -5.05 3.34
CA MET A 371 13.16 -3.89 2.44
C MET A 371 11.76 -3.86 1.83
N GLU A 372 11.23 -4.99 1.36
CA GLU A 372 9.86 -5.04 0.84
C GLU A 372 8.84 -4.72 1.96
N ALA A 373 9.06 -5.20 3.19
CA ALA A 373 8.24 -4.86 4.36
C ALA A 373 8.21 -3.36 4.63
N LEU A 374 9.38 -2.75 4.65
CA LEU A 374 9.55 -1.31 4.78
C LEU A 374 8.81 -0.55 3.68
N GLN A 375 8.94 -0.99 2.43
CA GLN A 375 8.29 -0.34 1.29
C GLN A 375 6.77 -0.36 1.44
N HIS A 376 6.18 -1.52 1.75
CA HIS A 376 4.75 -1.64 1.92
C HIS A 376 4.22 -0.74 3.04
N GLU A 377 4.85 -0.78 4.21
CA GLU A 377 4.43 0.05 5.34
C GLU A 377 4.55 1.55 5.02
N MET A 378 5.66 1.97 4.43
CA MET A 378 5.91 3.37 4.12
C MET A 378 4.94 3.89 3.05
N ILE A 379 4.59 3.06 2.06
CA ILE A 379 3.56 3.41 1.06
C ILE A 379 2.20 3.61 1.73
N ASP A 380 1.83 2.74 2.66
CA ASP A 380 0.57 2.87 3.39
C ASP A 380 0.55 4.11 4.27
N ILE A 381 1.65 4.41 4.98
CA ILE A 381 1.79 5.65 5.74
C ILE A 381 1.66 6.85 4.81
N ILE A 382 2.39 6.88 3.69
CA ILE A 382 2.31 7.98 2.73
C ILE A 382 0.89 8.12 2.18
N ASN A 383 0.13 7.05 1.97
CA ASN A 383 -1.26 7.16 1.52
C ASN A 383 -2.19 7.72 2.61
N ASN A 384 -1.89 7.44 3.88
CA ASN A 384 -2.77 7.75 5.01
C ASN A 384 -2.47 9.08 5.70
N LEU A 385 -1.30 9.68 5.43
CA LEU A 385 -0.97 10.98 5.99
C LEU A 385 -1.92 12.08 5.48
N PRO A 386 -2.36 13.01 6.37
CA PRO A 386 -3.19 14.14 5.96
C PRO A 386 -2.54 14.98 4.85
N ASP A 387 -3.35 15.54 3.97
CA ASP A 387 -2.89 16.30 2.79
C ASP A 387 -1.95 17.47 3.12
N TYR A 388 -2.20 18.14 4.23
CA TYR A 388 -1.41 19.28 4.71
C TYR A 388 -0.10 18.89 5.41
N THR A 389 0.21 17.59 5.51
CA THR A 389 1.43 17.11 6.16
C THR A 389 2.64 17.41 5.29
N LYS A 390 3.67 18.03 5.88
CA LYS A 390 4.96 18.26 5.23
C LYS A 390 5.90 17.10 5.53
N VAL A 391 6.39 16.48 4.48
CA VAL A 391 7.17 15.24 4.54
C VAL A 391 8.52 15.42 3.86
N GLY A 392 9.55 14.86 4.47
CA GLY A 392 10.84 14.60 3.83
C GLY A 392 11.15 13.11 3.85
N LEU A 393 11.73 12.59 2.77
CA LEU A 393 12.13 11.19 2.67
C LEU A 393 13.61 11.08 2.33
N ALA A 394 14.33 10.27 3.09
CA ALA A 394 15.71 9.93 2.81
C ALA A 394 15.95 8.45 3.09
N SER A 395 16.82 7.85 2.29
CA SER A 395 17.35 6.51 2.50
C SER A 395 18.85 6.64 2.70
N PHE A 396 19.38 6.03 3.75
CA PHE A 396 20.79 6.07 4.05
C PHE A 396 21.47 4.74 3.72
N SER A 397 22.67 4.83 3.18
CA SER A 397 23.61 3.72 3.11
C SER A 397 25.02 4.28 2.92
N THR A 398 26.02 3.44 2.71
CA THR A 398 27.39 3.93 2.39
C THR A 398 27.36 4.91 1.21
N SER A 399 28.07 6.03 1.35
CA SER A 399 28.12 7.07 0.31
C SER A 399 28.59 6.51 -1.03
N GLY A 400 27.94 6.95 -2.12
CA GLY A 400 28.17 6.45 -3.48
C GLY A 400 27.41 5.17 -3.85
N TYR A 401 26.76 4.50 -2.89
CA TYR A 401 25.89 3.36 -3.19
C TYR A 401 24.47 3.81 -3.54
N ARG A 402 23.72 2.92 -4.20
CA ARG A 402 22.46 3.26 -4.87
C ARG A 402 21.37 3.77 -3.93
N ASN A 403 21.35 3.26 -2.70
CA ASN A 403 20.32 3.58 -1.72
C ASN A 403 20.73 4.68 -0.74
N ASN A 404 21.90 5.30 -0.91
CA ASN A 404 22.22 6.55 -0.23
C ASN A 404 21.65 7.72 -1.04
N LYS A 405 20.38 8.03 -0.84
CA LYS A 405 19.63 9.00 -1.68
C LYS A 405 18.50 9.67 -0.91
N VAL A 406 18.17 10.88 -1.34
CA VAL A 406 17.08 11.70 -0.80
C VAL A 406 16.00 11.83 -1.86
N TRP A 407 14.73 11.89 -1.45
CA TRP A 407 13.63 12.18 -2.36
C TRP A 407 13.77 13.62 -2.87
N GLU A 408 13.88 13.77 -4.19
CA GLU A 408 14.28 15.00 -4.87
C GLU A 408 13.48 16.23 -4.41
N ASP A 409 12.16 16.09 -4.33
CA ASP A 409 11.27 17.20 -3.97
C ASP A 409 11.60 17.70 -2.54
N SER A 410 12.00 16.79 -1.64
CA SER A 410 12.34 17.09 -0.25
C SER A 410 13.84 17.25 0.05
N ARG A 411 14.65 17.47 -0.99
CA ARG A 411 16.11 17.59 -0.88
C ARG A 411 16.53 18.76 0.01
N ASN A 412 15.86 19.90 -0.12
CA ASN A 412 16.23 21.14 0.57
C ASN A 412 15.33 21.43 1.78
N GLU A 413 14.04 21.10 1.70
CA GLU A 413 13.06 21.37 2.75
C GLU A 413 11.94 20.33 2.73
N LEU A 414 11.10 20.31 3.77
CA LEU A 414 9.91 19.46 3.79
C LEU A 414 8.87 19.93 2.76
N VAL A 415 8.26 18.98 2.05
CA VAL A 415 7.26 19.27 1.02
C VAL A 415 5.88 18.88 1.52
N GLU A 416 4.91 19.76 1.32
CA GLU A 416 3.50 19.42 1.57
C GLU A 416 3.05 18.31 0.63
N LEU A 417 2.57 17.20 1.21
CA LEU A 417 2.27 15.99 0.48
C LEU A 417 1.10 16.19 -0.51
N GLY A 418 0.16 17.07 -0.16
CA GLY A 418 -1.02 17.37 -0.97
C GLY A 418 -2.03 16.21 -1.01
N PRO A 419 -3.12 16.36 -1.78
CA PRO A 419 -4.15 15.32 -1.88
C PRO A 419 -3.58 14.00 -2.38
N SER A 420 -4.31 12.91 -2.13
CA SER A 420 -3.86 11.56 -2.48
C SER A 420 -3.38 11.39 -3.94
N ASN A 421 -3.94 12.16 -4.88
CA ASN A 421 -3.62 12.13 -6.30
C ASN A 421 -2.56 13.16 -6.75
N SER A 422 -1.96 13.91 -5.81
CA SER A 422 -0.92 14.90 -6.13
C SER A 422 0.31 14.19 -6.74
N GLU A 423 0.97 14.87 -7.68
CA GLU A 423 2.24 14.36 -8.22
C GLU A 423 3.28 14.19 -7.12
N THR A 424 3.28 15.07 -6.12
CA THR A 424 4.14 15.01 -4.93
C THR A 424 3.95 13.72 -4.13
N ARG A 425 2.71 13.31 -3.85
CA ARG A 425 2.48 12.06 -3.12
C ARG A 425 2.86 10.84 -3.95
N GLN A 426 2.60 10.88 -5.26
CA GLN A 426 3.02 9.79 -6.15
C GLN A 426 4.54 9.73 -6.32
N SER A 427 5.25 10.87 -6.35
CA SER A 427 6.71 10.91 -6.43
C SER A 427 7.36 10.37 -5.14
N ALA A 428 6.78 10.66 -3.97
CA ALA A 428 7.16 10.06 -2.70
C ALA A 428 7.02 8.52 -2.71
N ILE A 429 5.89 7.99 -3.19
CA ILE A 429 5.68 6.54 -3.34
C ILE A 429 6.69 5.92 -4.30
N ARG A 430 6.98 6.57 -5.44
CA ARG A 430 8.01 6.10 -6.39
C ARG A 430 9.40 6.10 -5.78
N PHE A 431 9.74 7.08 -4.94
CA PHE A 431 11.00 7.08 -4.19
C PHE A 431 11.11 5.82 -3.32
N VAL A 432 10.07 5.50 -2.53
CA VAL A 432 10.03 4.31 -1.67
C VAL A 432 10.14 3.03 -2.50
N ASN A 433 9.36 2.88 -3.57
CA ASN A 433 9.43 1.73 -4.47
C ASN A 433 10.82 1.56 -5.11
N SER A 434 11.60 2.63 -5.22
CA SER A 434 12.94 2.57 -5.80
C SER A 434 14.02 1.97 -4.89
N LEU A 435 13.73 1.68 -3.61
CA LEU A 435 14.71 1.20 -2.62
C LEU A 435 15.12 -0.26 -2.83
N SER A 436 14.20 -1.12 -3.28
CA SER A 436 14.47 -2.53 -3.59
C SER A 436 15.03 -2.75 -5.00
N ASN A 437 15.30 -1.68 -5.76
CA ASN A 437 15.84 -1.79 -7.11
C ASN A 437 17.29 -2.32 -7.07
N SER A 438 17.61 -3.24 -7.98
CA SER A 438 18.94 -3.87 -8.22
C SER A 438 19.45 -4.88 -7.18
N ASP A 439 20.56 -5.55 -7.51
CA ASP A 439 21.18 -6.56 -6.64
C ASP A 439 21.58 -5.92 -5.29
N PRO A 440 21.17 -6.50 -4.15
CA PRO A 440 21.45 -5.98 -2.81
C PRO A 440 22.92 -5.69 -2.49
N LYS A 441 23.85 -6.34 -3.19
CA LYS A 441 25.29 -6.04 -3.05
C LYS A 441 25.62 -4.57 -3.35
N TYR A 442 24.82 -3.88 -4.17
CA TYR A 442 25.02 -2.48 -4.55
C TYR A 442 24.23 -1.48 -3.69
N TRP A 443 23.56 -1.97 -2.63
CA TRP A 443 22.79 -1.11 -1.72
C TRP A 443 23.69 -0.42 -0.70
N GLY A 444 24.83 -1.02 -0.36
CA GLY A 444 25.83 -0.47 0.57
C GLY A 444 25.63 -0.94 2.01
N GLY A 445 26.43 -0.40 2.92
CA GLY A 445 26.34 -0.65 4.36
C GLY A 445 25.51 0.40 5.11
N THR A 446 25.29 0.19 6.40
CA THR A 446 24.54 1.05 7.32
C THR A 446 25.41 2.26 7.71
N MET A 447 25.13 3.44 7.15
CA MET A 447 25.86 4.67 7.44
C MET A 447 24.92 5.89 7.48
N PRO A 448 24.25 6.15 8.63
CA PRO A 448 23.14 7.09 8.68
C PRO A 448 23.54 8.56 8.88
N TRP A 449 24.82 8.85 9.16
CA TRP A 449 25.27 10.12 9.72
C TRP A 449 24.95 11.34 8.86
N ASP A 450 25.32 11.35 7.58
CA ASP A 450 25.04 12.48 6.69
C ASP A 450 23.54 12.77 6.59
N THR A 451 22.72 11.71 6.62
CA THR A 451 21.26 11.83 6.50
C THR A 451 20.65 12.36 7.80
N LEU A 452 21.11 11.89 8.96
CA LEU A 452 20.70 12.41 10.26
C LEU A 452 21.14 13.86 10.45
N ASP A 453 22.39 14.19 10.13
CA ASP A 453 22.92 15.56 10.26
C ASP A 453 22.14 16.54 9.36
N THR A 454 21.82 16.11 8.13
CA THR A 454 20.93 16.87 7.23
C THR A 454 19.54 17.07 7.83
N ALA A 455 18.94 16.03 8.42
CA ALA A 455 17.62 16.12 9.03
C ALA A 455 17.59 17.05 10.25
N PHE A 456 18.63 17.04 11.08
CA PHE A 456 18.75 17.95 12.23
C PHE A 456 19.04 19.40 11.82
N SER A 457 19.56 19.63 10.61
CA SER A 457 19.75 20.99 10.05
C SER A 457 18.47 21.62 9.49
N ASP A 458 17.43 20.82 9.21
CA ASP A 458 16.16 21.30 8.68
C ASP A 458 15.34 21.99 9.78
N ARG A 459 15.16 23.30 9.68
CA ARG A 459 14.45 24.11 10.69
C ARG A 459 12.96 23.81 10.79
N LEU A 460 12.36 23.29 9.72
CA LEU A 460 10.92 22.97 9.69
C LEU A 460 10.62 21.62 10.32
N THR A 461 11.59 20.69 10.27
CA THR A 461 11.43 19.35 10.86
C THR A 461 11.28 19.45 12.37
N ASP A 462 10.21 18.85 12.90
CA ASP A 462 9.99 18.72 14.34
C ASP A 462 9.95 17.25 14.81
N THR A 463 9.79 16.30 13.88
CA THR A 463 9.75 14.86 14.18
C THR A 463 10.50 14.07 13.11
N ILE A 464 11.38 13.17 13.53
CA ILE A 464 12.08 12.23 12.66
C ILE A 464 11.64 10.81 13.01
N TYR A 465 11.35 10.01 12.00
CA TYR A 465 11.20 8.57 12.12
C TYR A 465 12.38 7.89 11.46
N PHE A 466 13.23 7.27 12.27
CA PHE A 466 14.47 6.63 11.85
C PHE A 466 14.35 5.10 11.97
N LEU A 467 14.47 4.40 10.84
CA LEU A 467 14.33 2.95 10.78
C LEU A 467 15.64 2.30 10.34
N SER A 468 16.08 1.25 11.04
CA SER A 468 17.26 0.45 10.68
C SER A 468 17.14 -1.00 11.13
N ASP A 469 17.73 -1.92 10.38
CA ASP A 469 17.81 -3.33 10.78
C ASP A 469 19.11 -3.71 11.50
N GLY A 470 19.97 -2.73 11.81
CA GLY A 470 21.27 -3.03 12.37
C GLY A 470 22.06 -1.87 12.91
N LYS A 471 23.34 -2.15 13.16
CA LYS A 471 24.31 -1.18 13.66
C LYS A 471 25.00 -0.47 12.49
N PRO A 472 25.36 0.81 12.63
CA PRO A 472 26.25 1.48 11.70
C PRO A 472 27.53 0.67 11.47
N ASN A 473 28.07 0.69 10.26
CA ASN A 473 29.39 0.09 10.01
C ASN A 473 30.53 0.93 10.57
N LYS A 474 30.32 2.25 10.65
CA LYS A 474 31.29 3.25 11.06
C LYS A 474 30.63 4.24 12.02
N ASP A 475 31.40 4.79 12.96
CA ASP A 475 30.98 5.95 13.74
C ASP A 475 30.97 7.23 12.89
N ARG A 476 30.65 8.37 13.52
CA ARG A 476 30.58 9.69 12.84
C ARG A 476 31.96 10.19 12.37
N ASP A 477 33.04 9.71 12.97
CA ASP A 477 34.42 10.11 12.64
C ASP A 477 35.09 9.16 11.62
N GLY A 478 34.39 8.12 11.19
CA GLY A 478 34.85 7.13 10.20
C GLY A 478 35.62 5.94 10.80
N PHE A 479 35.69 5.81 12.11
CA PHE A 479 36.21 4.63 12.79
C PHE A 479 35.16 3.52 12.87
N THR A 480 35.60 2.31 13.20
CA THR A 480 34.71 1.15 13.29
C THR A 480 33.74 1.33 14.45
N TRP A 481 32.45 1.17 14.17
CA TRP A 481 31.40 1.30 15.17
C TRP A 481 31.54 0.29 16.32
N SER A 482 31.31 0.76 17.54
CA SER A 482 31.42 0.00 18.78
C SER A 482 30.36 0.45 19.80
N SER A 483 30.25 -0.28 20.91
CA SER A 483 29.36 0.12 22.03
C SER A 483 29.77 1.42 22.71
N ASN A 484 31.05 1.82 22.60
CA ASN A 484 31.54 3.06 23.18
C ASN A 484 30.98 4.30 22.47
N ASP A 485 30.44 4.13 21.26
CA ASP A 485 29.92 5.21 20.42
C ASP A 485 28.45 5.53 20.71
N TYR A 486 27.78 4.74 21.56
CA TYR A 486 26.34 4.87 21.79
C TYR A 486 26.02 6.20 22.46
N ASP A 487 26.70 6.50 23.56
CA ASP A 487 26.53 7.75 24.31
C ASP A 487 27.00 8.95 23.51
N SER A 488 28.17 8.86 22.86
CA SER A 488 28.75 10.00 22.12
C SER A 488 27.85 10.45 20.97
N VAL A 489 27.25 9.51 20.24
CA VAL A 489 26.29 9.81 19.17
C VAL A 489 24.97 10.35 19.73
N ALA A 490 24.44 9.74 20.79
CA ALA A 490 23.19 10.21 21.39
C ALA A 490 23.34 11.62 21.99
N ASP A 491 24.46 11.91 22.64
CA ASP A 491 24.79 13.23 23.19
C ASP A 491 24.99 14.26 22.08
N HIS A 492 25.60 13.87 20.96
CA HIS A 492 25.74 14.75 19.81
C HIS A 492 24.39 15.26 19.30
N TYR A 493 23.43 14.37 19.02
CA TYR A 493 22.11 14.77 18.53
C TYR A 493 21.27 15.49 19.60
N ALA A 494 21.44 15.16 20.88
CA ALA A 494 20.84 15.91 21.98
C ALA A 494 21.39 17.36 22.05
N ALA A 495 22.69 17.55 21.84
CA ALA A 495 23.31 18.87 21.79
C ALA A 495 22.87 19.69 20.56
N LEU A 496 22.63 19.04 19.41
CA LEU A 496 22.02 19.69 18.25
C LEU A 496 20.61 20.18 18.57
N ASN A 497 19.79 19.36 19.24
CA ASN A 497 18.47 19.79 19.72
C ASN A 497 18.54 20.97 20.69
N ALA A 498 19.48 20.96 21.63
CA ALA A 498 19.67 22.08 22.56
C ALA A 498 20.05 23.37 21.82
N SER A 499 20.93 23.28 20.81
CA SER A 499 21.30 24.41 19.94
C SER A 499 20.08 24.95 19.18
N ARG A 500 19.27 24.07 18.58
CA ARG A 500 18.03 24.46 17.88
C ARG A 500 17.09 25.27 18.78
N VAL A 501 16.87 24.79 20.01
CA VAL A 501 16.02 25.49 20.98
C VAL A 501 16.61 26.86 21.36
N SER A 502 17.93 26.96 21.52
CA SER A 502 18.61 28.24 21.76
C SER A 502 18.44 29.23 20.60
N ASP A 503 18.38 28.73 19.36
CA ASP A 503 18.20 29.53 18.15
C ASP A 503 16.73 29.89 17.87
N GLY A 504 15.80 29.43 18.71
CA GLY A 504 14.36 29.69 18.61
C GLY A 504 13.59 28.66 17.76
N ASP A 505 14.24 27.59 17.32
CA ASP A 505 13.63 26.49 16.58
C ASP A 505 13.03 25.44 17.55
N LYS A 506 12.16 24.58 17.02
CA LYS A 506 11.64 23.45 17.79
C LYS A 506 12.69 22.35 17.95
N SER A 507 12.75 21.76 19.14
CA SER A 507 13.46 20.50 19.35
C SER A 507 12.84 19.40 18.49
N ILE A 508 13.68 18.57 17.88
CA ILE A 508 13.25 17.42 17.10
C ILE A 508 12.96 16.26 18.04
N LYS A 509 11.82 15.60 17.86
CA LYS A 509 11.54 14.28 18.43
C LYS A 509 12.04 13.21 17.46
N LEU A 510 13.06 12.45 17.83
CA LEU A 510 13.60 11.38 16.98
C LEU A 510 13.10 10.02 17.48
N ASN A 511 12.08 9.51 16.79
CA ASN A 511 11.54 8.19 16.99
C ASN A 511 12.39 7.18 16.22
N THR A 512 12.74 6.07 16.85
CA THR A 512 13.62 5.06 16.26
C THR A 512 12.94 3.70 16.23
N THR A 513 13.03 3.00 15.11
CA THR A 513 12.50 1.65 14.94
C THR A 513 13.62 0.71 14.52
N SER A 514 13.95 -0.26 15.37
CA SER A 514 14.90 -1.32 14.99
C SER A 514 14.14 -2.52 14.45
N VAL A 515 14.54 -2.99 13.26
CA VAL A 515 13.98 -4.20 12.64
C VAL A 515 14.92 -5.36 12.88
N GLY A 516 14.44 -6.35 13.59
CA GLY A 516 15.11 -7.61 13.75
C GLY A 516 16.12 -7.69 14.88
N LEU A 517 16.96 -6.69 15.06
CA LEU A 517 18.00 -6.72 16.08
C LEU A 517 17.70 -5.75 17.22
N ASN A 518 17.98 -6.20 18.45
CA ASN A 518 18.01 -5.28 19.59
C ASN A 518 19.06 -4.20 19.34
N SER A 519 18.65 -2.94 19.44
CA SER A 519 19.47 -1.79 19.05
C SER A 519 19.53 -0.77 20.17
N GLU A 520 20.33 -1.08 21.18
CA GLU A 520 20.53 -0.24 22.38
C GLU A 520 20.96 1.20 22.02
N TRP A 521 21.76 1.37 20.98
CA TRP A 521 22.16 2.70 20.53
C TRP A 521 20.99 3.52 19.97
N MET A 522 20.03 2.90 19.27
CA MET A 522 18.82 3.57 18.78
C MET A 522 17.88 3.90 19.93
N GLN A 523 17.76 3.00 20.90
CA GLN A 523 17.00 3.24 22.12
C GLN A 523 17.57 4.44 22.90
N LEU A 524 18.89 4.50 23.06
CA LEU A 524 19.56 5.61 23.73
C LEU A 524 19.38 6.91 22.94
N LEU A 525 19.57 6.86 21.61
CA LEU A 525 19.42 8.00 20.72
C LEU A 525 18.02 8.61 20.79
N SER A 526 16.96 7.81 20.68
CA SER A 526 15.57 8.29 20.81
C SER A 526 15.28 8.84 22.20
N SER A 527 15.76 8.17 23.26
CA SER A 527 15.56 8.63 24.64
C SER A 527 16.16 10.02 24.90
N LYS A 528 17.39 10.29 24.41
CA LYS A 528 18.06 11.59 24.59
C LYS A 528 17.51 12.70 23.68
N THR A 529 16.69 12.34 22.70
CA THR A 529 16.07 13.28 21.74
C THR A 529 14.54 13.37 21.91
N SER A 530 14.02 12.96 23.07
CA SER A 530 12.58 13.04 23.40
C SER A 530 11.66 12.29 22.43
N GLY A 531 12.17 11.25 21.78
CA GLY A 531 11.42 10.33 20.94
C GLY A 531 11.18 8.98 21.59
N GLU A 532 10.52 8.11 20.85
CA GLU A 532 10.18 6.75 21.27
C GLU A 532 11.02 5.71 20.53
N TYR A 533 11.31 4.60 21.21
CA TYR A 533 11.98 3.44 20.63
C TYR A 533 10.98 2.30 20.44
N ILE A 534 10.96 1.76 19.23
CA ILE A 534 10.18 0.59 18.87
C ILE A 534 11.15 -0.49 18.42
N ARG A 535 11.02 -1.67 19.03
CA ARG A 535 11.69 -2.87 18.56
C ARG A 535 10.68 -3.73 17.81
N VAL A 536 10.99 -4.04 16.56
CA VAL A 536 10.30 -5.07 15.79
C VAL A 536 11.22 -6.30 15.83
N ASP A 537 10.80 -7.37 16.49
CA ASP A 537 11.66 -8.54 16.76
C ASP A 537 12.01 -9.33 15.48
N ASP A 538 13.23 -9.92 15.42
CA ASP A 538 13.63 -10.87 14.36
C ASP A 538 13.06 -12.28 14.59
N ILE A 539 12.56 -12.84 13.48
CA ILE A 539 12.67 -14.21 12.93
C ILE A 539 13.23 -15.29 13.88
#